data_AF-A0A350C051-F1
#
_entry.id   AF-A0A350C051-F1
#
_cell.length_a   1.000
_cell.length_b   1.000
_cell.length_c   1.000
_cell.angle_alpha   90.00
_cell.angle_beta   90.00
_cell.angle_gamma   90.00
#
_symmetry.space_group_name_H-M   'P 1'
#
loop_
_entity.id
_entity.type
_entity.pdbx_description
1 polymer ?
#
loop_
_entity_poly.entity_id
_entity_poly.type
_entity_poly.pdbx_seq_one_letter_code
_entity_poly.pdbx_strand_id
1 'polypeptide(L)'
;MAPKSDQGKESNKKSAVKAEKKILAEAKPVGKKEAVTDKTVQVSEPNEPQINFRNPEYYRNRELSWIAFDERCLSEARDRQLVPLFERAKFLSITASNLDEFNMVRVASLKDQVHAGYTKKDIAGMTAAEQL
;
A
#
# COMPACT_ATOMS: atom_id res chain seq x y z
N MET A 1 -41.18 -47.83 5.33
CA MET A 1 -41.51 -46.64 6.14
C MET A 1 -40.56 -45.54 5.72
N ALA A 2 -41.00 -44.64 4.85
CA ALA A 2 -40.21 -43.55 4.29
C ALA A 2 -40.60 -42.22 4.96
N PRO A 3 -39.66 -41.35 5.35
CA PRO A 3 -39.98 -39.99 5.76
C PRO A 3 -40.14 -39.06 4.55
N LYS A 4 -41.14 -38.18 4.66
CA LYS A 4 -41.69 -37.31 3.62
C LYS A 4 -40.82 -36.10 3.29
N SER A 5 -40.92 -35.72 2.02
CA SER A 5 -40.73 -34.43 1.36
C SER A 5 -40.61 -33.15 2.22
N ASP A 6 -39.59 -32.34 1.91
CA ASP A 6 -39.67 -30.89 2.02
C ASP A 6 -39.10 -30.26 0.73
N GLN A 7 -40.01 -29.87 -0.17
CA GLN A 7 -39.69 -29.02 -1.31
C GLN A 7 -40.08 -27.59 -0.96
N GLY A 8 -39.14 -26.66 -1.13
CA GLY A 8 -39.50 -25.25 -1.23
C GLY A 8 -38.42 -24.30 -0.72
N LYS A 9 -37.55 -23.83 -1.62
CA LYS A 9 -36.94 -22.49 -1.59
C LYS A 9 -36.00 -22.29 -2.78
N GLU A 10 -36.55 -22.28 -3.99
CA GLU A 10 -35.77 -21.91 -5.17
C GLU A 10 -36.63 -21.17 -6.21
N SER A 11 -37.21 -20.03 -5.82
CA SER A 11 -37.99 -19.21 -6.75
C SER A 11 -38.36 -17.83 -6.19
N ASN A 12 -37.39 -16.94 -5.89
CA ASN A 12 -37.73 -15.50 -5.83
C ASN A 12 -36.50 -14.55 -5.86
N LYS A 13 -35.89 -14.31 -7.03
CA LYS A 13 -34.99 -13.14 -7.25
C LYS A 13 -35.10 -12.48 -8.63
N LYS A 14 -36.11 -12.81 -9.45
CA LYS A 14 -36.26 -12.25 -10.81
C LYS A 14 -37.33 -11.17 -10.99
N SER A 15 -38.00 -10.70 -9.92
CA SER A 15 -39.13 -9.76 -10.04
C SER A 15 -38.87 -8.32 -9.54
N ALA A 16 -37.66 -7.97 -9.11
CA ALA A 16 -37.37 -6.63 -8.58
C ALA A 16 -36.73 -5.63 -9.57
N VAL A 17 -36.33 -6.07 -10.77
CA VAL A 17 -35.53 -5.23 -11.70
C VAL A 17 -36.38 -4.56 -12.81
N LYS A 18 -37.72 -4.70 -12.79
CA LYS A 18 -38.58 -4.24 -13.91
C LYS A 18 -39.60 -3.14 -13.54
N ALA A 19 -39.62 -2.65 -12.30
CA ALA A 19 -40.66 -1.72 -11.83
C ALA A 19 -40.24 -0.24 -11.68
N GLU A 20 -38.95 0.13 -11.80
CA GLU A 20 -38.51 1.52 -11.60
C GLU A 20 -38.32 2.33 -12.90
N LYS A 21 -38.59 1.74 -14.08
CA LYS A 21 -38.28 2.37 -15.37
C LYS A 21 -39.45 3.04 -16.10
N LYS A 22 -40.58 3.36 -15.44
CA LYS A 22 -41.78 3.81 -16.20
C LYS A 22 -42.69 4.88 -15.59
N ILE A 23 -42.30 5.70 -14.62
CA ILE A 23 -43.14 6.86 -14.24
C ILE A 23 -42.28 8.05 -13.82
N LEU A 24 -42.15 9.01 -14.74
CA LEU A 24 -42.24 10.48 -14.55
C LEU A 24 -41.36 11.20 -15.59
N ALA A 25 -41.67 10.96 -16.86
CA ALA A 25 -41.35 11.86 -17.94
C ALA A 25 -42.61 12.67 -18.23
N GLU A 26 -42.72 13.89 -17.71
CA GLU A 26 -43.65 14.94 -18.18
C GLU A 26 -43.50 16.23 -17.35
N ALA A 27 -42.70 17.18 -17.86
CA ALA A 27 -42.88 18.61 -17.58
C ALA A 27 -42.29 19.40 -18.77
N LYS A 28 -43.17 20.04 -19.55
CA LYS A 28 -42.82 20.96 -20.66
C LYS A 28 -42.58 22.39 -20.13
N PRO A 29 -41.89 23.26 -20.90
CA PRO A 29 -41.07 24.34 -20.38
C PRO A 29 -41.85 25.63 -20.14
N VAL A 30 -41.48 26.40 -19.11
CA VAL A 30 -42.01 27.74 -18.88
C VAL A 30 -40.85 28.74 -18.73
N GLY A 31 -40.85 29.73 -19.62
CA GLY A 31 -40.35 31.08 -19.34
C GLY A 31 -38.87 31.34 -19.59
N LYS A 32 -38.57 31.99 -20.73
CA LYS A 32 -37.38 32.85 -20.87
C LYS A 32 -37.46 33.93 -19.78
N LYS A 33 -36.42 34.04 -18.95
CA LYS A 33 -36.09 35.26 -18.21
C LYS A 33 -34.62 35.59 -18.42
N GLU A 34 -34.41 36.88 -18.56
CA GLU A 34 -33.26 37.54 -19.17
C GLU A 34 -31.96 37.35 -18.39
N ALA A 35 -30.85 37.51 -19.12
CA ALA A 35 -29.51 37.46 -18.58
C ALA A 35 -29.32 38.54 -17.50
N VAL A 36 -28.97 38.11 -16.29
CA VAL A 36 -28.30 38.95 -15.31
C VAL A 36 -26.93 38.34 -15.09
N THR A 37 -25.92 39.01 -15.62
CA THR A 37 -24.52 38.68 -15.44
C THR A 37 -24.12 38.87 -13.98
N ASP A 38 -24.14 37.79 -13.21
CA ASP A 38 -23.36 37.70 -11.98
C ASP A 38 -22.00 37.10 -12.33
N LYS A 39 -20.98 37.95 -12.42
CA LYS A 39 -19.59 37.50 -12.55
C LYS A 39 -19.13 36.98 -11.19
N THR A 40 -19.59 35.79 -10.82
CA THR A 40 -18.99 35.04 -9.72
C THR A 40 -17.59 34.66 -10.17
N VAL A 41 -16.58 35.36 -9.62
CA VAL A 41 -15.17 35.03 -9.79
C VAL A 41 -14.99 33.60 -9.29
N GLN A 42 -14.78 32.66 -10.22
CA GLN A 42 -14.29 31.33 -9.89
C GLN A 42 -12.84 31.49 -9.46
N VAL A 43 -12.62 31.59 -8.14
CA VAL A 43 -11.29 31.33 -7.57
C VAL A 43 -11.05 29.85 -7.78
N SER A 44 -10.32 29.50 -8.84
CA SER A 44 -9.78 28.16 -9.00
C SER A 44 -8.85 27.93 -7.81
N GLU A 45 -9.20 27.00 -6.94
CA GLU A 45 -8.27 26.49 -5.94
C GLU A 45 -6.95 26.14 -6.63
N PRO A 46 -5.78 26.42 -6.02
CA PRO A 46 -4.51 26.02 -6.59
C PRO A 46 -4.58 24.52 -6.90
N ASN A 47 -4.27 24.15 -8.14
CA ASN A 47 -4.18 22.75 -8.56
C ASN A 47 -2.96 22.14 -7.86
N GLU A 48 -3.12 21.76 -6.60
CA GLU A 48 -2.06 21.12 -5.83
C GLU A 48 -1.69 19.80 -6.53
N PRO A 49 -0.39 19.52 -6.72
CA PRO A 49 0.03 18.26 -7.30
C PRO A 49 -0.48 17.12 -6.42
N GLN A 50 -1.41 16.34 -6.95
CA GLN A 50 -1.96 15.17 -6.27
C GLN A 50 -0.86 14.11 -6.15
N ILE A 51 -0.27 13.97 -4.96
CA ILE A 51 0.79 12.99 -4.72
C ILE A 51 0.19 11.59 -4.78
N ASN A 52 0.67 10.75 -5.71
CA ASN A 52 0.31 9.34 -5.75
C ASN A 52 1.14 8.55 -4.72
N PHE A 53 0.59 8.33 -3.53
CA PHE A 53 1.21 7.54 -2.46
C PHE A 53 1.43 6.05 -2.80
N ARG A 54 1.02 5.56 -3.98
CA ARG A 54 1.29 4.18 -4.41
C ARG A 54 2.47 4.07 -5.37
N ASN A 55 3.14 5.18 -5.68
CA ASN A 55 4.30 5.17 -6.56
C ASN A 55 5.52 4.56 -5.84
N PRO A 56 6.06 3.42 -6.32
CA PRO A 56 7.21 2.77 -5.69
C PRO A 56 8.48 3.62 -5.64
N GLU A 57 8.64 4.59 -6.56
CA GLU A 57 9.80 5.51 -6.62
C GLU A 57 9.94 6.38 -5.36
N TYR A 58 8.86 6.55 -4.60
CA TYR A 58 8.88 7.30 -3.34
C TYR A 58 9.33 6.45 -2.14
N TYR A 59 9.54 5.14 -2.34
CA TYR A 59 9.89 4.22 -1.28
C TYR A 59 11.25 3.60 -1.53
N ARG A 60 12.01 3.46 -0.44
CA ARG A 60 13.23 2.67 -0.43
C ARG A 60 12.90 1.26 0.05
N ASN A 61 13.56 0.26 -0.53
CA ASN A 61 13.43 -1.11 -0.03
C ASN A 61 13.83 -1.18 1.45
N ARG A 62 13.01 -1.92 2.20
CA ARG A 62 13.12 -2.03 3.65
C ARG A 62 14.42 -2.71 4.08
N GLU A 63 14.81 -3.76 3.39
CA GLU A 63 15.98 -4.58 3.73
C GLU A 63 17.28 -3.86 3.37
N LEU A 64 17.33 -3.17 2.23
CA LEU A 64 18.45 -2.27 1.89
C LEU A 64 18.59 -1.11 2.87
N SER A 65 17.48 -0.59 3.39
CA SER A 65 17.51 0.47 4.41
C SER A 65 18.07 -0.04 5.74
N TRP A 66 17.82 -1.30 6.05
CA TRP A 66 18.34 -1.97 7.24
C TRP A 66 19.86 -2.20 7.12
N ILE A 67 20.34 -2.69 5.97
CA ILE A 67 21.79 -2.85 5.72
C ILE A 67 22.52 -1.50 5.75
N ALA A 68 21.94 -0.45 5.18
CA ALA A 68 22.51 0.89 5.26
C ALA A 68 22.55 1.47 6.69
N PHE A 69 21.68 0.99 7.58
CA PHE A 69 21.77 1.32 9.00
C PHE A 69 22.96 0.61 9.66
N ASP A 70 23.14 -0.68 9.41
CA ASP A 70 24.28 -1.45 9.93
C ASP A 70 25.63 -0.93 9.40
N GLU A 71 25.68 -0.47 8.15
CA GLU A 71 26.86 0.20 7.58
C GLU A 71 27.25 1.47 8.37
N ARG A 72 26.26 2.22 8.88
CA ARG A 72 26.52 3.37 9.75
C ARG A 72 27.07 2.94 11.11
N CYS A 73 26.51 1.90 11.72
CA CYS A 73 27.07 1.34 12.96
C CYS A 73 28.52 0.87 12.77
N LEU A 74 28.82 0.25 11.63
CA LEU A 74 30.18 -0.16 11.29
C LEU A 74 31.11 1.05 11.07
N SER A 75 30.58 2.16 10.54
CA SER A 75 31.35 3.40 10.36
C SER A 75 31.80 3.96 11.70
N GLU A 76 30.94 3.96 12.72
CA GLU A 76 31.31 4.36 14.09
C GLU A 76 32.39 3.44 14.68
N ALA A 77 32.33 2.13 14.42
CA ALA A 77 33.37 1.20 14.85
C ALA A 77 34.74 1.46 14.17
N ARG A 78 34.74 2.07 12.98
CA ARG A 78 35.95 2.34 12.18
C ARG A 78 36.56 3.71 12.46
N ASP A 79 35.81 4.65 13.03
CA ASP A 79 36.31 5.99 13.33
C ASP A 79 37.29 5.96 14.51
N ARG A 80 38.58 6.08 14.19
CA ARG A 80 39.68 6.11 15.17
C ARG A 80 39.93 7.51 15.75
N GLN A 81 39.34 8.55 15.16
CA GLN A 81 39.58 9.93 15.53
C GLN A 81 38.58 10.41 16.58
N LEU A 82 37.29 10.11 16.39
CA LEU A 82 36.21 10.59 17.26
C LEU A 82 35.76 9.55 18.29
N VAL A 83 35.88 8.24 18.00
CA VAL A 83 35.30 7.19 18.84
C VAL A 83 36.39 6.46 19.65
N PRO A 84 36.30 6.40 20.99
CA PRO A 84 37.24 5.67 21.83
C PRO A 84 37.26 4.16 21.53
N LEU A 85 38.40 3.50 21.82
CA LEU A 85 38.64 2.10 21.47
C LEU A 85 37.54 1.14 21.96
N PHE A 86 37.10 1.26 23.21
CA PHE A 86 36.06 0.38 23.76
C PHE A 86 34.67 0.65 23.18
N GLU A 87 34.34 1.90 22.87
CA GLU A 87 33.07 2.22 22.20
C GLU A 87 33.04 1.65 20.78
N ARG A 88 34.17 1.67 20.07
CA ARG A 88 34.31 1.00 18.75
C ARG A 88 34.08 -0.50 18.83
N ALA A 89 34.61 -1.15 19.87
CA ALA A 89 34.37 -2.58 20.10
C ALA A 89 32.89 -2.87 20.39
N LYS A 90 32.19 -1.98 21.10
CA LYS A 90 30.74 -2.09 21.30
C LYS A 90 29.98 -1.94 19.99
N PHE A 91 30.29 -0.92 19.17
CA PHE A 91 29.66 -0.75 17.85
C PHE A 91 29.87 -1.96 16.94
N LEU A 92 31.06 -2.58 16.99
CA LEU A 92 31.34 -3.81 16.25
C LEU A 92 30.47 -4.98 16.74
N SER A 93 30.34 -5.15 18.06
CA SER A 93 29.47 -6.17 18.66
C SER A 93 27.99 -5.96 18.32
N ILE A 94 27.53 -4.71 18.35
CA ILE A 94 26.17 -4.32 17.95
C ILE A 94 25.93 -4.67 16.48
N THR A 95 26.84 -4.28 15.59
CA THR A 95 26.73 -4.57 14.15
C THR A 95 26.69 -6.08 13.89
N ALA A 96 27.52 -6.87 14.58
CA ALA A 96 27.51 -8.33 14.44
C ALA A 96 26.17 -8.95 14.88
N SER A 97 25.66 -8.53 16.06
CA SER A 97 24.38 -9.04 16.59
C SER A 97 23.19 -8.66 15.69
N ASN A 98 23.19 -7.43 15.17
CA ASN A 98 22.20 -6.99 14.21
C ASN A 98 22.23 -7.86 12.95
N LEU A 99 23.42 -8.06 12.36
CA LEU A 99 23.59 -8.81 11.12
C LEU A 99 23.13 -10.27 11.26
N ASP A 100 23.37 -10.87 12.42
CA ASP A 100 22.87 -12.22 12.74
C ASP A 100 21.33 -12.24 12.75
N GLU A 101 20.68 -11.26 13.39
CA GLU A 101 19.21 -11.13 13.37
C GLU A 101 18.69 -10.93 11.94
N PHE A 102 19.34 -10.10 11.13
CA PHE A 102 18.96 -9.89 9.73
C PHE A 102 18.99 -11.19 8.93
N ASN A 103 20.06 -11.98 9.06
CA ASN A 103 20.15 -13.25 8.34
C ASN A 103 19.12 -14.27 8.85
N MET A 104 19.01 -14.42 10.18
CA MET A 104 18.14 -15.41 10.79
C MET A 104 16.64 -15.11 10.58
N VAL A 105 16.25 -13.84 10.56
CA VAL A 105 14.85 -13.45 10.47
C VAL A 105 14.48 -12.98 9.07
N ARG A 106 15.23 -12.01 8.51
CA ARG A 106 14.87 -11.36 7.24
C ARG A 106 15.16 -12.23 6.04
N VAL A 107 16.41 -12.67 5.90
CA VAL A 107 16.82 -13.51 4.77
C VAL A 107 16.05 -14.83 4.79
N ALA A 108 15.84 -15.44 5.97
CA ALA A 108 14.99 -16.62 6.11
C ALA A 108 13.55 -16.37 5.61
N SER A 109 12.92 -15.29 6.05
CA SER A 109 11.55 -14.94 5.63
C SER A 109 11.43 -14.69 4.12
N LEU A 110 12.43 -14.04 3.50
CA LEU A 110 12.47 -13.83 2.05
C LEU A 110 12.65 -15.15 1.31
N LYS A 111 13.54 -16.02 1.79
CA LYS A 111 13.69 -17.37 1.24
C LYS A 111 12.40 -18.15 1.33
N ASP A 112 11.70 -18.14 2.47
CA ASP A 112 10.41 -18.85 2.61
C ASP A 112 9.37 -18.35 1.61
N GLN A 113 9.30 -17.03 1.38
CA GLN A 113 8.42 -16.44 0.36
C GLN A 113 8.78 -16.91 -1.05
N VAL A 114 10.07 -16.95 -1.38
CA VAL A 114 10.54 -17.46 -2.68
C VAL A 114 10.18 -18.93 -2.85
N HIS A 115 10.42 -19.77 -1.83
CA HIS A 115 10.08 -21.20 -1.89
C HIS A 115 8.57 -21.44 -1.98
N ALA A 116 7.76 -20.59 -1.37
CA ALA A 116 6.30 -20.63 -1.47
C ALA A 116 5.76 -20.10 -2.83
N GLY A 117 6.63 -19.61 -3.71
CA GLY A 117 6.23 -19.01 -4.99
C GLY A 117 5.49 -17.68 -4.84
N TYR A 118 5.74 -16.95 -3.75
CA TYR A 118 5.10 -15.67 -3.49
C TYR A 118 5.70 -14.56 -4.36
N THR A 119 4.94 -14.07 -5.35
CA THR A 119 5.40 -13.10 -6.36
C THR A 119 4.94 -11.66 -6.10
N LYS A 120 4.26 -11.41 -4.99
CA LYS A 120 3.80 -10.05 -4.67
C LYS A 120 4.99 -9.14 -4.41
N LYS A 121 4.99 -7.96 -5.04
CA LYS A 121 5.98 -6.92 -4.83
C LYS A 121 5.76 -6.17 -3.52
N ASP A 122 6.85 -5.75 -2.89
CA ASP A 122 6.83 -4.83 -1.77
C ASP A 122 6.44 -3.40 -2.20
N ILE A 123 6.42 -2.48 -1.24
CA ILE A 123 6.09 -1.06 -1.50
C ILE A 123 7.12 -0.35 -2.38
N ALA A 124 8.35 -0.87 -2.46
CA ALA A 124 9.41 -0.38 -3.33
C ALA A 124 9.41 -1.09 -4.70
N GLY A 125 8.42 -1.94 -4.97
CA GLY A 125 8.24 -2.59 -6.28
C GLY A 125 9.11 -3.83 -6.52
N MET A 126 9.75 -4.37 -5.48
CA MET A 126 10.64 -5.52 -5.56
C MET A 126 9.93 -6.80 -5.06
N THR A 127 10.16 -7.91 -5.76
CA THR A 127 9.77 -9.26 -5.33
C THR A 127 10.74 -9.82 -4.30
N ALA A 128 10.36 -10.86 -3.56
CA ALA A 128 11.24 -11.50 -2.58
C ALA A 128 12.55 -12.02 -3.21
N ALA A 129 12.52 -12.47 -4.47
CA ALA A 129 13.72 -12.93 -5.19
C ALA A 129 14.66 -11.80 -5.58
N GLU A 130 14.14 -10.60 -5.89
CA GLU A 130 14.95 -9.41 -6.21
C GLU A 130 15.59 -8.78 -4.95
N GLN A 131 15.10 -9.12 -3.76
CA GLN A 131 15.58 -8.59 -2.48
C GLN A 131 16.69 -9.43 -1.84
N LEU A 132 16.93 -10.66 -2.33
CA LEU A 132 17.98 -11.58 -1.87
C LEU A 132 19.30 -11.32 -2.60
#